data_AF-E7A0A2-F1
#
_entry.id   AF-E7A0A2-F1
#
_cell.length_a   1.000
_cell.length_b   1.000
_cell.length_c   1.000
_cell.angle_alpha   90.00
_cell.angle_beta   90.00
_cell.angle_gamma   90.00
#
_symmetry.space_group_name_H-M   'P 1'
#
loop_
_entity.id
_entity.type
_entity.pdbx_description
1 polymer ?
#
loop_
_entity_poly.entity_id
_entity_poly.type
_entity_poly.pdbx_seq_one_letter_code
_entity_poly.pdbx_strand_id
1 'polypeptide(L)'
;MRSTFHILATICLLGASLVFAEYPEAVARVADAKALWDDVHTLWFLPREFNARGLQSYQFQPWRDFVKNNGQDISTATYHQIPQEEKRSSKSHFDRLARYACDPSSLGPNGVTDEYAIQAVDQLIESYATHREAFLAQQAAENAATAARRALSQGAAPEVRNAIDEYMSREGDDLFLPAQPHNHYGW
;
A
#
# COMPACT_ATOMS: atom_id res chain seq x y z
N MET A 1 -3.39 -51.38 -9.10
CA MET A 1 -3.27 -49.97 -9.53
C MET A 1 -4.47 -49.10 -9.06
N ARG A 2 -4.99 -49.28 -7.84
CA ARG A 2 -6.09 -48.46 -7.28
C ARG A 2 -5.60 -47.39 -6.28
N SER A 3 -4.41 -47.58 -5.71
CA SER A 3 -3.88 -46.73 -4.62
C SER A 3 -3.29 -45.39 -5.07
N THR A 4 -2.76 -45.30 -6.29
CA THR A 4 -2.13 -44.07 -6.82
C THR A 4 -3.15 -43.04 -7.30
N PHE A 5 -4.33 -43.50 -7.75
CA PHE A 5 -5.40 -42.63 -8.23
C PHE A 5 -6.00 -41.78 -7.08
N HIS A 6 -6.11 -42.35 -5.89
CA HIS A 6 -6.59 -41.63 -4.71
C HIS A 6 -5.58 -40.57 -4.23
N ILE A 7 -4.27 -40.85 -4.31
CA ILE A 7 -3.23 -39.88 -3.94
C ILE A 7 -3.26 -38.68 -4.88
N LEU A 8 -3.34 -38.91 -6.21
CA LEU A 8 -3.47 -37.84 -7.20
C LEU A 8 -4.76 -37.03 -7.02
N ALA A 9 -5.89 -37.68 -6.78
CA ALA A 9 -7.16 -36.99 -6.52
C ALA A 9 -7.10 -36.13 -5.25
N THR A 10 -6.41 -36.59 -4.20
CA THR A 10 -6.23 -35.83 -2.95
C THR A 10 -5.32 -34.63 -3.15
N ILE A 11 -4.24 -34.76 -3.94
CA ILE A 11 -3.34 -33.65 -4.30
C ILE A 11 -4.07 -32.62 -5.19
N CYS A 12 -4.90 -33.06 -6.14
CA CYS A 12 -5.71 -32.16 -6.95
C CYS A 12 -6.79 -31.43 -6.14
N LEU A 13 -7.43 -32.10 -5.17
CA LEU A 13 -8.40 -31.48 -4.27
C LEU A 13 -7.73 -30.50 -3.28
N LEU A 14 -6.51 -30.81 -2.80
CA LEU A 14 -5.71 -29.90 -1.98
C LEU A 14 -5.24 -28.68 -2.77
N GLY A 15 -4.88 -28.84 -4.05
CA GLY A 15 -4.54 -27.73 -4.93
C GLY A 15 -5.71 -26.78 -5.22
N ALA A 16 -6.93 -27.30 -5.28
CA ALA A 16 -8.15 -26.51 -5.50
C ALA A 16 -8.69 -25.83 -4.22
N SER A 17 -8.23 -26.22 -3.03
CA SER A 17 -8.62 -25.64 -1.74
C SER A 17 -7.62 -24.63 -1.18
N LEU A 18 -6.57 -24.30 -1.95
CA LEU A 18 -5.80 -23.08 -1.73
C LEU A 18 -6.66 -21.90 -2.18
N VAL A 19 -7.49 -21.41 -1.27
CA VAL A 19 -8.10 -20.09 -1.36
C VAL A 19 -6.94 -19.11 -1.31
N PHE A 20 -6.43 -18.72 -2.48
CA PHE A 20 -5.54 -17.58 -2.57
C PHE A 20 -6.33 -16.38 -2.07
N ALA A 21 -5.79 -15.67 -1.09
CA ALA A 21 -6.37 -14.41 -0.65
C ALA A 21 -6.53 -13.50 -1.87
N GLU A 22 -7.76 -13.06 -2.11
CA GLU A 22 -8.08 -12.16 -3.22
C GLU A 22 -7.68 -10.75 -2.78
N TYR A 23 -6.56 -10.28 -3.31
CA TYR A 23 -6.06 -8.94 -3.06
C TYR A 23 -6.45 -8.02 -4.23
N PRO A 24 -6.78 -6.75 -3.95
CA PRO A 24 -6.77 -5.71 -4.97
C PRO A 24 -5.41 -5.66 -5.68
N GLU A 25 -5.40 -5.31 -6.96
CA GLU A 25 -4.20 -5.41 -7.81
C GLU A 25 -3.00 -4.63 -7.23
N ALA A 26 -3.21 -3.40 -6.75
CA ALA A 26 -2.16 -2.59 -6.14
C ALA A 26 -1.57 -3.28 -4.89
N VAL A 27 -2.44 -3.81 -4.01
CA VAL A 27 -2.05 -4.56 -2.81
C VAL A 27 -1.27 -5.82 -3.20
N ALA A 28 -1.69 -6.51 -4.27
CA ALA A 28 -1.05 -7.72 -4.75
C ALA A 28 0.40 -7.52 -5.23
N ARG A 29 0.82 -6.29 -5.53
CA ARG A 29 2.17 -5.98 -6.04
C ARG A 29 3.13 -5.51 -4.95
N VAL A 30 2.61 -5.00 -3.84
CA VAL A 30 3.44 -4.41 -2.78
C VAL A 30 3.42 -5.28 -1.53
N ALA A 31 4.58 -5.83 -1.17
CA ALA A 31 4.68 -6.88 -0.17
C ALA A 31 4.26 -6.43 1.24
N ASP A 32 4.53 -5.19 1.62
CA ASP A 32 4.09 -4.62 2.90
C ASP A 32 2.57 -4.36 2.92
N ALA A 33 1.97 -3.95 1.80
CA ALA A 33 0.53 -3.79 1.66
C ALA A 33 -0.22 -5.13 1.79
N LYS A 34 0.29 -6.22 1.22
CA LYS A 34 -0.26 -7.57 1.48
C LYS A 34 -0.25 -7.92 2.95
N ALA A 35 0.88 -7.64 3.58
CA ALA A 35 1.09 -7.89 5.00
C ALA A 35 0.10 -7.09 5.87
N LEU A 36 -0.15 -5.82 5.52
CA LEU A 36 -1.20 -4.99 6.15
C LEU A 36 -2.58 -5.60 5.95
N TRP A 37 -2.90 -5.98 4.73
CA TRP A 37 -4.19 -6.57 4.36
C TRP A 37 -4.45 -7.83 5.17
N ASP A 38 -3.49 -8.77 5.18
CA ASP A 38 -3.60 -10.02 5.93
C ASP A 38 -3.74 -9.77 7.43
N ASP A 39 -2.98 -8.83 8.00
CA ASP A 39 -3.04 -8.51 9.44
C ASP A 39 -4.40 -7.95 9.84
N VAL A 40 -4.93 -6.98 9.08
CA VAL A 40 -6.24 -6.37 9.35
C VAL A 40 -7.36 -7.38 9.20
N HIS A 41 -7.40 -8.15 8.11
CA HIS A 41 -8.47 -9.11 7.85
C HIS A 41 -8.40 -10.35 8.74
N THR A 42 -7.23 -10.66 9.32
CA THR A 42 -7.09 -11.74 10.30
C THR A 42 -7.41 -11.30 11.73
N LEU A 43 -6.91 -10.13 12.14
CA LEU A 43 -6.98 -9.69 13.53
C LEU A 43 -8.13 -8.71 13.81
N TRP A 44 -8.66 -8.04 12.79
CA TRP A 44 -9.60 -6.92 12.91
C TRP A 44 -9.01 -5.73 13.68
N PHE A 45 -7.71 -5.49 13.53
CA PHE A 45 -6.99 -4.36 14.13
C PHE A 45 -6.05 -3.72 13.12
N LEU A 46 -5.94 -2.39 13.16
CA LEU A 46 -4.88 -1.68 12.46
C LEU A 46 -3.54 -1.91 13.16
N PRO A 47 -2.48 -2.36 12.48
CA PRO A 47 -1.20 -2.61 13.14
C PRO A 47 -0.66 -1.33 13.76
N ARG A 48 -0.06 -1.42 14.95
CA ARG A 48 0.69 -0.28 15.56
C ARG A 48 2.18 -0.39 15.31
N GLU A 49 2.62 -1.61 15.08
CA GLU A 49 3.99 -2.00 14.79
C GLU A 49 3.93 -3.40 14.19
N PHE A 50 4.91 -3.70 13.35
CA PHE A 50 5.06 -5.00 12.70
C PHE A 50 5.90 -5.98 13.54
N ASN A 51 5.65 -6.04 14.85
CA ASN A 51 6.34 -6.98 15.75
C ASN A 51 5.69 -8.37 15.81
N ALA A 52 4.53 -8.57 15.16
CA ALA A 52 3.95 -9.90 14.98
C ALA A 52 4.89 -10.78 14.14
N ARG A 53 5.02 -12.07 14.49
CA ARG A 53 6.04 -13.01 13.97
C ARG A 53 6.14 -13.16 12.44
N GLY A 54 5.26 -12.55 11.64
CA GLY A 54 5.31 -12.52 10.18
C GLY A 54 5.77 -11.19 9.55
N LEU A 55 5.89 -10.12 10.33
CA LEU A 55 6.02 -8.75 9.80
C LEU A 55 7.35 -8.06 10.15
N GLN A 56 8.21 -8.70 10.96
CA GLN A 56 9.45 -8.12 11.47
C GLN A 56 10.45 -7.64 10.40
N SER A 57 10.31 -8.09 9.15
CA SER A 57 11.15 -7.64 8.03
C SER A 57 10.66 -6.37 7.33
N TYR A 58 9.45 -5.88 7.62
CA TYR A 58 8.86 -4.73 6.91
C TYR A 58 9.13 -3.42 7.65
N GLN A 59 9.56 -2.40 6.89
CA GLN A 59 9.67 -1.06 7.42
C GLN A 59 8.26 -0.50 7.67
N PHE A 60 7.90 -0.30 8.94
CA PHE A 60 6.58 0.20 9.32
C PHE A 60 6.44 1.74 9.16
N GLN A 61 7.57 2.44 9.06
CA GLN A 61 7.58 3.91 9.00
C GLN A 61 6.86 4.49 7.76
N PRO A 62 7.07 3.97 6.52
CA PRO A 62 6.35 4.47 5.35
C PRO A 62 4.83 4.40 5.48
N TRP A 63 4.31 3.32 6.08
CA TRP A 63 2.89 3.21 6.39
C TRP A 63 2.43 4.29 7.37
N ARG A 64 3.14 4.48 8.50
CA ARG A 64 2.78 5.52 9.48
C ARG A 64 2.76 6.91 8.86
N ASP A 65 3.76 7.24 8.04
CA ASP A 65 3.87 8.53 7.39
C ASP A 65 2.72 8.74 6.39
N PHE A 66 2.41 7.70 5.61
CA PHE A 66 1.27 7.72 4.70
C PHE A 66 -0.06 7.94 5.44
N VAL A 67 -0.30 7.20 6.52
CA VAL A 67 -1.52 7.31 7.32
C VAL A 67 -1.67 8.69 7.95
N LYS A 68 -0.58 9.29 8.45
CA LYS A 68 -0.62 10.66 9.00
C LYS A 68 -1.03 11.70 7.95
N ASN A 69 -0.59 11.52 6.71
CA ASN A 69 -0.83 12.48 5.65
C ASN A 69 -2.18 12.29 4.95
N ASN A 70 -2.71 11.05 4.91
CA ASN A 70 -3.88 10.71 4.07
C ASN A 70 -5.03 10.07 4.84
N GLY A 71 -4.79 9.54 6.04
CA GLY A 71 -5.73 8.68 6.75
C GLY A 71 -7.00 9.40 7.17
N GLN A 72 -6.90 10.68 7.53
CA GLN A 72 -8.06 11.47 7.94
C GLN A 72 -8.98 11.78 6.77
N ASP A 73 -8.43 12.11 5.60
CA ASP A 73 -9.20 12.43 4.40
C ASP A 73 -9.96 11.21 3.89
N ILE A 74 -9.28 10.05 3.81
CA ILE A 74 -9.89 8.79 3.40
C ILE A 74 -11.01 8.41 4.37
N SER A 75 -10.73 8.40 5.68
CA SER A 75 -11.74 8.06 6.69
C SER A 75 -12.95 9.00 6.65
N THR A 76 -12.72 10.30 6.42
CA THR A 76 -13.80 11.30 6.33
C THR A 76 -14.65 11.07 5.07
N ALA A 77 -14.00 10.83 3.93
CA ALA A 77 -14.68 10.55 2.67
C ALA A 77 -15.57 9.30 2.78
N THR A 78 -15.05 8.20 3.34
CA THR A 78 -15.84 6.97 3.55
C THR A 78 -17.01 7.23 4.52
N TYR A 79 -16.79 7.94 5.63
CA TYR A 79 -17.84 8.24 6.59
C TYR A 79 -19.02 9.03 5.98
N HIS A 80 -18.72 9.93 5.04
CA HIS A 80 -19.75 10.71 4.36
C HIS A 80 -20.62 9.87 3.41
N GLN A 81 -20.12 8.74 2.92
CA GLN A 81 -20.83 7.82 2.03
C GLN A 81 -21.77 6.86 2.78
N ILE A 82 -21.60 6.71 4.10
CA ILE A 82 -22.44 5.83 4.93
C ILE A 82 -23.91 6.29 4.89
N PRO A 83 -24.90 5.37 4.78
CA PRO A 83 -26.31 5.70 4.95
C PRO A 83 -26.59 6.38 6.30
N GLN A 84 -27.52 7.33 6.32
CA GLN A 84 -27.73 8.21 7.48
C GLN A 84 -28.15 7.44 8.74
N GLU A 85 -28.90 6.36 8.56
CA GLU A 85 -29.38 5.44 9.57
C GLU A 85 -28.25 4.64 10.24
N GLU A 86 -27.13 4.41 9.54
CA GLU A 86 -26.01 3.59 10.02
C GLU A 86 -24.87 4.44 10.62
N LYS A 87 -24.76 5.72 10.23
CA LYS A 87 -23.73 6.65 10.73
C LYS A 87 -23.61 6.69 12.25
N ARG A 88 -24.74 6.61 12.96
CA ARG A 88 -24.72 6.65 14.43
C ARG A 88 -23.98 5.44 15.01
N SER A 89 -24.14 4.26 14.41
CA SER A 89 -23.48 3.03 14.86
C SER A 89 -22.00 2.99 14.47
N SER A 90 -21.64 3.51 13.30
CA SER A 90 -20.25 3.52 12.82
C SER A 90 -19.41 4.66 13.41
N LYS A 91 -20.03 5.71 13.96
CA LYS A 91 -19.33 6.91 14.47
C LYS A 91 -18.15 6.57 15.38
N SER A 92 -18.33 5.68 16.37
CA SER A 92 -17.24 5.36 17.30
C SER A 92 -16.07 4.62 16.65
N HIS A 93 -16.29 3.96 15.52
CA HIS A 93 -15.23 3.32 14.73
C HIS A 93 -14.45 4.38 13.94
N PHE A 94 -15.14 5.33 13.32
CA PHE A 94 -14.48 6.45 12.63
C PHE A 94 -13.74 7.40 13.59
N ASP A 95 -14.24 7.59 14.81
CA ASP A 95 -13.50 8.32 15.87
C ASP A 95 -12.20 7.57 16.29
N ARG A 96 -12.14 6.25 16.12
CA ARG A 96 -10.90 5.47 16.31
C ARG A 96 -9.96 5.61 15.11
N LEU A 97 -10.49 5.53 13.90
CA LEU A 97 -9.72 5.73 12.67
C LEU A 97 -9.09 7.13 12.63
N ALA A 98 -9.83 8.17 12.99
CA ALA A 98 -9.30 9.54 13.06
C ALA A 98 -8.17 9.68 14.10
N ARG A 99 -8.31 9.05 15.27
CA ARG A 99 -7.23 9.02 16.27
C ARG A 99 -6.01 8.25 15.79
N TYR A 100 -6.22 7.13 15.12
CA TYR A 100 -5.15 6.35 14.53
C TYR A 100 -4.45 7.12 13.40
N ALA A 101 -5.20 7.87 12.58
CA ALA A 101 -4.62 8.74 11.56
C ALA A 101 -3.73 9.84 12.16
N CYS A 102 -4.16 10.43 13.28
CA CYS A 102 -3.38 11.43 13.99
C CYS A 102 -2.10 10.86 14.61
N ASP A 103 -2.18 9.69 15.24
CA ASP A 103 -1.03 8.98 15.80
C ASP A 103 -1.14 7.46 15.61
N PRO A 104 -0.58 6.91 14.51
CA PRO A 104 -0.58 5.47 14.23
C PRO A 104 0.21 4.63 15.23
N SER A 105 0.98 5.30 16.09
CA SER A 105 1.81 4.71 17.15
C SER A 105 1.09 4.67 18.50
N SER A 106 -0.09 5.29 18.61
CA SER A 106 -0.81 5.44 19.87
C SER A 106 -1.25 4.09 20.44
N LEU A 107 -1.20 3.96 21.77
CA LEU A 107 -1.65 2.76 22.48
C LEU A 107 -3.19 2.61 22.54
N GLY A 108 -3.94 3.57 21.99
CA GLY A 108 -5.40 3.62 22.00
C GLY A 108 -6.08 2.55 21.13
N PRO A 109 -7.40 2.33 21.32
CA PRO A 109 -8.14 1.30 20.58
C PRO A 109 -8.10 1.54 19.07
N ASN A 110 -7.67 0.51 18.34
CA ASN A 110 -7.40 0.48 16.89
C ASN A 110 -8.14 -0.67 16.19
N GLY A 111 -9.16 -1.23 16.85
CA GLY A 111 -9.98 -2.31 16.32
C GLY A 111 -10.96 -1.80 15.26
N VAL A 112 -11.07 -2.57 14.17
CA VAL A 112 -11.88 -2.31 12.98
C VAL A 112 -12.79 -3.51 12.74
N THR A 113 -14.00 -3.45 13.31
CA THR A 113 -15.00 -4.53 13.24
C THR A 113 -16.32 -4.10 12.61
N ASP A 114 -16.46 -2.80 12.32
CA ASP A 114 -17.61 -2.22 11.63
C ASP A 114 -17.32 -2.27 10.12
N GLU A 115 -18.32 -2.63 9.32
CA GLU A 115 -18.11 -2.89 7.89
C GLU A 115 -17.62 -1.65 7.12
N TYR A 116 -18.12 -0.46 7.46
CA TYR A 116 -17.68 0.79 6.85
C TYR A 116 -16.28 1.19 7.29
N ALA A 117 -15.94 0.91 8.55
CA ALA A 117 -14.59 1.11 9.04
C ALA A 117 -13.60 0.15 8.37
N ILE A 118 -14.02 -1.09 8.07
CA ILE A 118 -13.23 -2.04 7.27
C ILE A 118 -13.04 -1.49 5.85
N GLN A 119 -14.11 -1.03 5.19
CA GLN A 119 -14.02 -0.40 3.86
C GLN A 119 -13.06 0.80 3.85
N ALA A 120 -13.09 1.65 4.87
CA ALA A 120 -12.18 2.78 4.98
C ALA A 120 -10.71 2.32 5.12
N VAL A 121 -10.47 1.23 5.84
CA VAL A 121 -9.12 0.64 5.99
C VAL A 121 -8.67 -0.04 4.70
N ASP A 122 -9.55 -0.73 3.99
CA ASP A 122 -9.24 -1.33 2.69
C ASP A 122 -8.82 -0.23 1.70
N GLN A 123 -9.58 0.86 1.60
CA GLN A 123 -9.24 2.04 0.79
C GLN A 123 -7.89 2.66 1.21
N LEU A 124 -7.60 2.69 2.51
CA LEU A 124 -6.34 3.20 3.03
C LEU A 124 -5.15 2.33 2.63
N ILE A 125 -5.28 1.00 2.71
CA ILE A 125 -4.23 0.04 2.34
C ILE A 125 -4.03 0.03 0.81
N GLU A 126 -5.10 0.09 0.02
CA GLU A 126 -5.01 0.18 -1.45
C GLU A 126 -4.33 1.49 -1.90
N SER A 127 -4.70 2.61 -1.28
CA SER A 127 -4.08 3.91 -1.56
C SER A 127 -2.61 3.92 -1.17
N TYR A 128 -2.25 3.30 -0.03
CA TYR A 128 -0.87 3.10 0.38
C TYR A 128 -0.10 2.26 -0.64
N ALA A 129 -0.65 1.13 -1.08
CA ALA A 129 -0.03 0.25 -2.05
C ALA A 129 0.27 1.01 -3.36
N THR A 130 -0.70 1.79 -3.84
CA THR A 130 -0.54 2.61 -5.05
C THR A 130 0.56 3.65 -4.89
N HIS A 131 0.57 4.37 -3.75
CA HIS A 131 1.62 5.34 -3.45
C HIS A 131 3.01 4.69 -3.35
N ARG A 132 3.08 3.49 -2.77
CA ARG A 132 4.33 2.75 -2.59
C ARG A 132 4.87 2.21 -3.91
N GLU A 133 4.00 1.70 -4.78
CA GLU A 133 4.37 1.24 -6.12
C GLU A 133 4.97 2.40 -6.94
N ALA A 134 4.33 3.57 -6.94
CA ALA A 134 4.84 4.76 -7.61
C ALA A 134 6.21 5.19 -7.07
N PHE A 135 6.39 5.21 -5.74
CA PHE A 135 7.67 5.54 -5.12
C PHE A 135 8.78 4.55 -5.51
N LEU A 136 8.49 3.25 -5.50
CA LEU A 136 9.46 2.21 -5.88
C LEU A 136 9.84 2.31 -7.36
N ALA A 137 8.88 2.60 -8.24
CA ALA A 137 9.12 2.81 -9.67
C ALA A 137 10.01 4.04 -9.91
N GLN A 138 9.74 5.15 -9.22
CA GLN A 138 10.58 6.36 -9.29
C GLN A 138 12.00 6.08 -8.81
N GLN A 139 12.15 5.41 -7.67
CA GLN A 139 13.47 5.07 -7.13
C GLN A 139 14.26 4.15 -8.08
N ALA A 140 13.59 3.19 -8.73
CA ALA A 140 14.21 2.35 -9.76
C ALA A 140 14.67 3.17 -10.97
N ALA A 141 13.85 4.12 -11.45
CA ALA A 141 14.19 5.00 -12.55
C ALA A 141 15.41 5.90 -12.22
N GLU A 142 15.46 6.48 -11.03
CA GLU A 142 16.58 7.31 -10.56
C GLU A 142 17.89 6.51 -10.42
N ASN A 143 17.80 5.29 -9.91
CA ASN A 143 18.94 4.38 -9.81
C ASN A 143 19.45 3.98 -11.21
N ALA A 144 18.54 3.69 -12.14
CA ALA A 144 18.88 3.39 -13.53
C ALA A 144 19.55 4.59 -14.21
N ALA A 145 19.00 5.80 -14.04
CA ALA A 145 19.59 7.04 -14.55
C ALA A 145 20.97 7.32 -13.96
N THR A 146 21.17 7.05 -12.67
CA THR A 146 22.47 7.20 -12.00
C THR A 146 23.50 6.19 -12.50
N ALA A 147 23.10 4.93 -12.66
CA ALA A 147 23.95 3.88 -13.23
C ALA A 147 24.34 4.22 -14.68
N ALA A 148 23.38 4.69 -15.47
CA ALA A 148 23.58 5.22 -16.81
C ALA A 148 24.63 6.34 -16.84
N ARG A 149 24.46 7.40 -16.02
CA ARG A 149 25.44 8.51 -15.93
C ARG A 149 26.84 8.04 -15.54
N ARG A 150 26.96 7.06 -14.63
CA ARG A 150 28.25 6.46 -14.26
C ARG A 150 28.88 5.67 -15.41
N ALA A 151 28.09 4.92 -16.18
CA ALA A 151 28.59 4.23 -17.37
C ALA A 151 29.12 5.25 -18.41
N LEU A 152 28.42 6.37 -18.60
CA LEU A 152 28.85 7.44 -19.51
C LEU A 152 30.12 8.14 -19.08
N SER A 153 30.31 8.38 -17.78
CA SER A 153 31.54 9.00 -17.27
C SER A 153 32.74 8.05 -17.28
N GLN A 154 32.51 6.74 -17.37
CA GLN A 154 33.55 5.70 -17.46
C GLN A 154 33.89 5.29 -18.91
N GLY A 155 33.37 5.99 -19.92
CA GLY A 155 33.67 5.74 -21.33
C GLY A 155 32.82 4.64 -21.97
N ALA A 156 31.53 4.55 -21.61
CA ALA A 156 30.59 3.64 -22.27
C ALA A 156 30.48 3.90 -23.78
N ALA A 157 30.18 2.82 -24.52
CA ALA A 157 30.02 2.83 -25.96
C ALA A 157 28.98 3.90 -26.41
N PRO A 158 29.16 4.55 -27.58
CA PRO A 158 28.30 5.63 -28.06
C PRO A 158 26.81 5.27 -28.12
N GLU A 159 26.52 4.01 -28.39
CA GLU A 159 25.15 3.46 -28.51
C GLU A 159 24.39 3.49 -27.17
N VAL A 160 25.08 3.23 -26.06
CA VAL A 160 24.51 3.31 -24.71
C VAL A 160 24.24 4.78 -24.34
N ARG A 161 25.11 5.70 -24.79
CA ARG A 161 24.95 7.14 -24.59
C ARG A 161 23.74 7.71 -25.29
N ASN A 162 23.54 7.33 -26.54
CA ASN A 162 22.37 7.79 -27.30
C ASN A 162 21.05 7.28 -26.70
N ALA A 163 20.98 6.02 -26.25
CA ALA A 163 19.77 5.49 -25.62
C ALA A 163 19.43 6.18 -24.28
N ILE A 164 20.46 6.57 -23.51
CA ILE A 164 20.28 7.33 -22.27
C ILE A 164 19.83 8.75 -22.56
N ASP A 165 20.45 9.42 -23.52
CA ASP A 165 20.08 10.78 -23.90
C ASP A 165 18.65 10.82 -24.48
N GLU A 166 18.23 9.82 -25.24
CA GLU A 166 16.86 9.65 -25.75
C GLU A 166 15.84 9.44 -24.60
N TYR A 167 16.19 8.64 -23.60
CA TYR A 167 15.34 8.46 -22.42
C TYR A 167 15.23 9.75 -21.58
N MET A 168 16.34 10.46 -21.39
CA MET A 168 16.41 11.71 -20.60
C MET A 168 15.80 12.92 -21.32
N SER A 169 15.63 12.87 -22.64
CA SER A 169 15.05 13.93 -23.47
C SER A 169 13.57 13.74 -23.77
N ARG A 170 12.95 12.65 -23.30
CA ARG A 170 11.49 12.60 -23.19
C ARG A 170 11.07 13.61 -22.13
N GLU A 171 10.56 14.76 -22.58
CA GLU A 171 9.82 15.69 -21.72
C GLU A 171 8.77 14.91 -20.95
N GLY A 172 8.76 15.11 -19.63
CA GLY A 172 7.99 14.33 -18.69
C GLY A 172 6.50 14.30 -19.02
N ASP A 173 5.91 13.11 -18.96
CA ASP A 173 4.52 13.00 -18.57
C ASP A 173 4.42 13.49 -17.13
N ASP A 174 4.23 14.81 -16.96
CA ASP A 174 3.93 15.52 -15.71
C ASP A 174 2.62 15.05 -15.04
N LEU A 175 2.10 13.86 -15.40
CA LEU A 175 0.83 13.31 -14.97
C LEU A 175 0.85 12.69 -13.56
N PHE A 176 2.02 12.59 -12.90
CA PHE A 176 2.15 11.96 -11.58
C PHE A 176 3.02 12.73 -10.58
N LEU A 177 3.15 14.05 -10.72
CA LEU A 177 3.58 14.86 -9.58
C LEU A 177 2.38 15.04 -8.64
N PRO A 178 2.43 14.59 -7.37
CA PRO A 178 1.46 15.06 -6.39
C PRO A 178 1.56 16.58 -6.36
N ALA A 179 0.42 17.26 -6.51
CA ALA A 179 0.34 18.71 -6.45
C ALA A 179 1.13 19.20 -5.23
N GLN A 180 2.16 20.02 -5.47
CA GLN A 180 2.86 20.66 -4.37
C GLN A 180 1.83 21.45 -3.55
N PRO A 181 1.79 21.31 -2.21
CA PRO A 181 0.94 22.16 -1.41
C PRO A 181 1.43 23.60 -1.60
N HIS A 182 0.58 24.44 -2.18
CA HIS A 182 0.76 25.87 -2.21
C HIS A 182 0.91 26.36 -0.77
N ASN A 183 2.13 26.69 -0.37
CA ASN A 183 2.39 27.47 0.83
C ASN A 183 1.88 28.90 0.59
N HIS A 184 0.57 29.08 0.75
CA HIS A 184 -0.04 30.37 1.02
C HIS A 184 -0.01 30.61 2.53
N TYR A 185 1.08 31.18 3.01
CA TYR A 185 1.05 32.01 4.21
C TYR A 185 1.73 33.34 3.90
N GLY A 186 0.93 34.25 3.34
CA GLY A 186 1.03 35.65 3.72
C GLY A 186 0.04 35.85 4.86
N TRP A 187 0.52 36.32 6.00
CA TRP A 187 -0.01 37.36 6.90
C TRP A 187 1.09 37.68 7.91
#